data_AF-A0A961TKJ4-F1
#
_entry.id   AF-A0A961TKJ4-F1
#
_cell.length_a   1.000
_cell.length_b   1.000
_cell.length_c   1.000
_cell.angle_alpha   90.00
_cell.angle_beta   90.00
_cell.angle_gamma   90.00
#
_symmetry.space_group_name_H-M   'P 1'
#
loop_
_entity.id
_entity.type
_entity.pdbx_description
1 polymer ?
#
loop_
_entity_poly.entity_id
_entity_poly.type
_entity_poly.pdbx_seq_one_letter_code
_entity_poly.pdbx_strand_id
1 'polypeptide(L)'
;MRDVAIVLAAGTLDGLLVLSVLGQAIALPVAFALHAGATMLASIAMLHGARDTTFALLSGLAMMLAGPAGGLIAILQMAALHLMPYSHRDNQAWLRMLAGSNEPDQAEALYEAIAHGRSFRPGSAPKSYAAIMTRGTVAERQDVLGQIVRGHRNYPPALLRAGLTSPDLAVRASAAAVYAKLRANEADKAATASRVPS
;
A
#
# COMPACT_ATOMS: atom_id res chain seq x y z
N MET A 1 -14.53 2.01 -14.64
CA MET A 1 -15.31 2.43 -15.83
C MET A 1 -16.46 3.37 -15.46
N ARG A 2 -17.28 3.05 -14.46
CA ARG A 2 -18.36 3.96 -14.01
C ARG A 2 -17.89 5.38 -13.69
N ASP A 3 -16.85 5.52 -12.89
CA ASP A 3 -16.37 6.85 -12.46
C ASP A 3 -15.78 7.65 -13.63
N VAL A 4 -15.16 6.97 -14.61
CA VAL A 4 -14.71 7.58 -15.88
C VAL A 4 -15.90 8.17 -16.63
N ALA A 5 -16.99 7.41 -16.75
CA ALA A 5 -18.19 7.88 -17.45
C ALA A 5 -18.83 9.08 -16.74
N ILE A 6 -18.83 9.10 -15.40
CA ILE A 6 -19.34 10.22 -14.61
C ILE A 6 -18.49 11.49 -14.85
N VAL A 7 -17.16 11.38 -14.78
CA VAL A 7 -16.25 12.52 -14.98
C VAL A 7 -16.35 13.03 -16.43
N LEU A 8 -16.43 12.14 -17.41
CA LEU A 8 -16.63 12.53 -18.81
C LEU A 8 -17.98 13.23 -19.02
N ALA A 9 -19.07 12.68 -18.49
CA ALA A 9 -20.40 13.29 -18.60
C ALA A 9 -20.43 14.69 -17.97
N ALA A 10 -19.87 14.86 -16.77
CA ALA A 10 -19.77 16.16 -16.11
C ALA A 10 -18.90 17.14 -16.91
N GLY A 11 -17.75 16.71 -17.42
CA GLY A 11 -16.89 17.54 -18.27
C GLY A 11 -17.56 17.96 -19.58
N THR A 12 -18.33 17.08 -20.22
CA THR A 12 -19.09 17.41 -21.43
C THR A 12 -20.20 18.42 -21.14
N LEU A 13 -20.89 18.28 -20.01
CA LEU A 13 -21.92 19.22 -19.58
C LEU A 13 -21.33 20.61 -19.33
N ASP A 14 -20.18 20.68 -18.64
CA ASP A 14 -19.48 21.95 -18.39
C ASP A 14 -19.06 22.64 -19.69
N GLY A 15 -18.55 21.88 -20.67
CA GLY A 15 -18.25 22.40 -22.00
C GLY A 15 -19.49 22.98 -22.71
N LEU A 16 -20.63 22.29 -22.63
CA LEU A 16 -21.90 22.77 -23.19
C LEU A 16 -22.41 24.03 -22.48
N LEU A 17 -22.28 24.11 -21.15
CA LEU A 17 -22.65 25.30 -20.38
C LEU A 17 -21.81 26.51 -20.79
N VAL A 18 -20.49 26.35 -20.94
CA VAL A 18 -19.60 27.43 -21.41
C VAL A 18 -20.00 27.90 -22.80
N LEU A 19 -20.22 26.98 -23.75
CA LEU A 19 -20.66 27.33 -25.10
C LEU A 19 -22.03 28.04 -25.10
N SER A 20 -22.94 27.63 -24.23
CA SER A 20 -24.28 28.24 -24.12
C SER A 20 -24.23 29.66 -23.55
N VAL A 21 -23.34 29.93 -22.58
CA VAL A 21 -23.09 31.28 -22.06
C VAL A 21 -22.45 32.17 -23.13
N LEU A 22 -21.44 31.66 -23.85
CA LEU A 22 -20.79 32.40 -24.94
C LEU A 22 -21.76 32.72 -26.08
N GLY A 23 -22.67 31.80 -26.39
CA GLY A 23 -23.76 31.99 -27.35
C GLY A 23 -24.94 32.81 -26.82
N GLN A 24 -24.86 33.34 -25.60
CA GLN A 24 -25.93 34.09 -24.91
C GLN A 24 -27.27 33.35 -24.80
N ALA A 25 -27.26 32.02 -24.94
CA ALA A 25 -28.45 31.19 -24.82
C ALA A 25 -28.93 31.06 -23.37
N ILE A 26 -28.00 31.17 -22.41
CA ILE A 26 -28.29 31.13 -20.96
C ILE A 26 -27.55 32.24 -20.23
N ALA A 27 -28.17 32.76 -19.17
CA ALA A 27 -27.55 33.75 -18.30
C ALA A 27 -26.47 33.11 -17.41
N LEU A 28 -25.42 33.89 -17.10
CA LEU A 28 -24.29 33.43 -16.28
C LEU A 28 -24.70 32.84 -14.91
N PRO A 29 -25.64 33.43 -14.15
CA PRO A 29 -26.07 32.85 -12.86
C PRO A 29 -26.72 31.48 -13.00
N VAL A 30 -27.46 31.26 -14.10
CA VAL A 30 -28.10 29.97 -14.39
C VAL A 30 -27.04 28.92 -14.70
N ALA A 31 -26.02 29.27 -15.48
CA ALA A 31 -24.91 28.37 -15.77
C ALA A 31 -24.15 27.96 -14.50
N PHE A 32 -23.92 28.89 -13.57
CA PHE A 32 -23.31 28.58 -12.27
C PHE A 32 -24.17 27.63 -11.42
N ALA A 33 -25.48 27.86 -11.37
CA ALA A 33 -26.38 26.98 -10.63
C ALA A 33 -26.41 25.56 -11.22
N LEU A 34 -26.43 25.43 -12.55
CA LEU A 34 -26.39 24.15 -13.24
C LEU A 34 -25.06 23.44 -13.03
N HIS A 35 -23.93 24.17 -13.11
CA HIS A 35 -22.61 23.61 -12.82
C HIS A 35 -22.53 23.10 -11.37
N ALA A 36 -22.90 23.92 -10.38
CA ALA A 36 -22.87 23.53 -8.97
C ALA A 36 -23.77 22.30 -8.69
N GLY A 37 -24.95 22.24 -9.29
CA GLY A 37 -25.84 21.08 -9.19
C GLY A 37 -25.24 19.83 -9.82
N ALA A 38 -24.66 19.95 -11.01
CA ALA A 38 -24.05 18.84 -11.72
C ALA A 38 -22.80 18.31 -11.01
N THR A 39 -21.92 19.18 -10.52
CA THR A 39 -20.71 18.78 -9.78
C THR A 39 -21.07 18.13 -8.44
N MET A 40 -22.09 18.62 -7.75
CA MET A 40 -22.60 17.99 -6.52
C MET A 40 -23.18 16.60 -6.81
N LEU A 41 -23.99 16.44 -7.85
CA LEU A 41 -24.55 15.14 -8.24
C LEU A 41 -23.46 14.16 -8.67
N ALA A 42 -22.47 14.62 -9.45
CA ALA A 42 -21.33 13.80 -9.86
C ALA A 42 -20.54 13.33 -8.64
N SER A 43 -20.27 14.22 -7.69
CA SER A 43 -19.55 13.89 -6.44
C SER A 43 -20.31 12.86 -5.61
N ILE A 44 -21.63 13.04 -5.44
CA ILE A 44 -22.48 12.09 -4.72
C ILE A 44 -22.51 10.72 -5.42
N ALA A 45 -22.63 10.69 -6.74
CA ALA A 45 -22.65 9.47 -7.53
C ALA A 45 -21.32 8.71 -7.47
N MET A 46 -20.20 9.44 -7.51
CA MET A 46 -18.87 8.88 -7.30
C MET A 46 -18.77 8.27 -5.89
N LEU A 47 -19.12 9.02 -4.84
CA LEU A 47 -19.08 8.54 -3.45
C LEU A 47 -19.91 7.27 -3.21
N HIS A 48 -21.10 7.15 -3.79
CA HIS A 48 -22.01 6.01 -3.58
C HIS A 48 -21.49 4.66 -4.11
N GLY A 49 -20.43 4.64 -4.90
CA GLY A 49 -19.80 3.38 -5.29
C GLY A 49 -18.30 3.51 -5.51
N ALA A 50 -17.70 4.50 -4.84
CA ALA A 50 -16.27 4.70 -4.88
C ALA A 50 -15.59 3.51 -4.18
N ARG A 51 -14.64 2.89 -4.88
CA ARG A 51 -13.64 2.03 -4.22
C ARG A 51 -12.63 2.86 -3.42
N ASP A 52 -12.47 4.14 -3.79
CA ASP A 52 -11.59 5.09 -3.13
C ASP A 52 -12.31 6.42 -2.91
N THR A 53 -12.71 6.67 -1.67
CA THR A 53 -13.41 7.90 -1.26
C THR A 53 -12.54 9.13 -1.39
N THR A 54 -11.21 8.99 -1.30
CA THR A 54 -10.27 10.11 -1.40
C THR A 54 -10.29 10.68 -2.81
N PHE A 55 -10.25 9.80 -3.83
CA PHE A 55 -10.35 10.22 -5.22
C PHE A 55 -11.66 10.94 -5.51
N ALA A 56 -12.79 10.42 -5.01
CA ALA A 56 -14.11 11.03 -5.20
C ALA A 56 -14.20 12.42 -4.56
N LEU A 57 -13.67 12.58 -3.34
CA LEU A 57 -13.63 13.87 -2.64
C LEU A 57 -12.73 14.87 -3.35
N LEU A 58 -11.49 14.50 -3.71
CA LEU A 58 -10.54 15.38 -4.38
C LEU A 58 -11.03 15.80 -5.76
N SER A 59 -11.64 14.88 -6.52
CA SER A 59 -12.23 15.17 -7.82
C SER A 59 -13.41 16.13 -7.69
N GLY A 60 -14.31 15.90 -6.73
CA GLY A 60 -15.44 16.80 -6.47
C GLY A 60 -14.99 18.21 -6.05
N LEU A 61 -13.98 18.31 -5.19
CA LEU A 61 -13.36 19.58 -4.80
C LEU A 61 -12.72 20.29 -5.98
N ALA A 62 -11.97 19.57 -6.82
CA ALA A 62 -11.36 20.13 -8.02
C ALA A 62 -12.41 20.66 -9.01
N MET A 63 -13.49 19.91 -9.22
CA MET A 63 -14.64 20.33 -10.04
C MET A 63 -15.30 21.60 -9.52
N MET A 64 -15.51 21.70 -8.21
CA MET A 64 -16.16 22.88 -7.62
C MET A 64 -15.26 24.13 -7.64
N LEU A 65 -13.96 23.97 -7.37
CA LEU A 65 -13.02 25.10 -7.24
C LEU A 65 -12.53 25.63 -8.59
N ALA A 66 -12.23 24.73 -9.54
CA ALA A 66 -11.74 25.13 -10.86
C ALA A 66 -12.87 25.42 -11.85
N GLY A 67 -14.13 25.27 -11.43
CA GLY A 67 -15.30 25.46 -12.27
C GLY A 67 -15.29 24.51 -13.48
N PRO A 68 -15.63 24.99 -14.69
CA PRO A 68 -15.67 24.16 -15.90
C PRO A 68 -14.35 23.47 -16.25
N ALA A 69 -13.21 24.00 -15.78
CA ALA A 69 -11.90 23.39 -15.99
C ALA A 69 -11.64 22.20 -15.06
N GLY A 70 -12.40 22.06 -13.97
CA GLY A 70 -12.18 21.01 -12.97
C GLY A 70 -12.43 19.59 -13.49
N GLY A 71 -13.28 19.43 -14.52
CA GLY A 71 -13.42 18.15 -15.23
C GLY A 71 -12.12 17.67 -15.88
N LEU A 72 -11.35 18.58 -16.50
CA LEU A 72 -10.04 18.25 -17.07
C LEU A 72 -9.04 17.85 -15.98
N ILE A 73 -9.06 18.53 -14.83
CA ILE A 73 -8.21 18.21 -13.69
C ILE A 73 -8.53 16.80 -13.16
N ALA A 74 -9.81 16.45 -13.03
CA ALA A 74 -10.21 15.11 -12.58
C ALA A 74 -9.78 14.01 -13.57
N ILE A 75 -9.85 14.26 -14.89
CA ILE A 75 -9.34 13.34 -15.92
C ILE A 75 -7.83 13.17 -15.79
N LEU A 76 -7.08 14.26 -15.61
CA LEU A 76 -5.63 14.21 -15.44
C LEU A 76 -5.23 13.47 -14.15
N GLN A 77 -5.92 13.70 -13.04
CA GLN A 77 -5.72 12.95 -11.80
C GLN A 77 -5.96 11.45 -12.02
N MET A 78 -7.04 11.09 -12.71
CA MET A 78 -7.36 9.70 -12.99
C MET A 78 -6.31 9.04 -13.91
N ALA A 79 -5.83 9.76 -14.92
CA ALA A 79 -4.74 9.31 -15.78
C ALA A 79 -3.44 9.13 -14.99
N ALA A 80 -3.09 10.08 -14.12
CA ALA A 80 -1.91 9.99 -13.26
C ALA A 80 -1.97 8.78 -12.32
N LEU A 81 -3.14 8.50 -11.73
CA LEU A 81 -3.37 7.33 -10.89
C LEU A 81 -3.27 6.01 -11.67
N HIS A 82 -3.66 5.99 -12.93
CA HIS A 82 -3.51 4.80 -13.78
C HIS A 82 -2.07 4.60 -14.27
N LEU A 83 -1.32 5.68 -14.50
CA LEU A 83 0.05 5.65 -15.01
C LEU A 83 1.08 5.40 -13.92
N MET A 84 0.79 5.78 -12.68
CA MET A 84 1.64 5.51 -11.53
C MET A 84 1.19 4.22 -10.86
N PRO A 85 1.93 3.09 -11.01
CA PRO A 85 1.67 1.89 -10.22
C PRO A 85 1.95 2.18 -8.75
N TYR A 86 0.92 2.66 -8.06
CA TYR A 86 0.97 3.02 -6.65
C TYR A 86 0.97 1.72 -5.82
N SER A 87 2.08 1.44 -5.12
CA SER A 87 2.09 0.34 -4.16
C SER A 87 1.42 0.81 -2.86
N HIS A 88 0.46 0.04 -2.35
CA HIS A 88 -0.19 0.32 -1.06
C HIS A 88 0.81 0.53 0.10
N ARG A 89 1.99 -0.10 -0.01
CA ARG A 89 3.10 0.03 0.94
C ARG A 89 3.70 1.43 0.97
N ASP A 90 3.82 2.10 -0.18
CA ASP A 90 4.46 3.42 -0.24
C ASP A 90 3.58 4.50 0.38
N ASN A 91 2.26 4.40 0.22
CA ASN A 91 1.31 5.33 0.83
C ASN A 91 1.24 5.14 2.36
N GLN A 92 1.20 3.89 2.84
CA GLN A 92 1.24 3.65 4.29
C GLN A 92 2.59 4.06 4.91
N ALA A 93 3.70 3.84 4.24
CA ALA A 93 5.00 4.32 4.72
C ALA A 93 5.03 5.85 4.82
N TRP A 94 4.47 6.54 3.82
CA TRP A 94 4.35 7.99 3.82
C TRP A 94 3.39 8.51 4.90
N LEU A 95 2.25 7.85 5.13
CA LEU A 95 1.31 8.19 6.19
C LEU A 95 1.89 7.94 7.58
N ARG A 96 2.63 6.84 7.79
CA ARG A 96 3.34 6.57 9.05
C ARG A 96 4.42 7.61 9.33
N MET A 97 5.11 8.06 8.28
CA MET A 97 6.09 9.14 8.38
C MET A 97 5.40 10.46 8.79
N LEU A 98 4.24 10.80 8.21
CA LEU A 98 3.48 12.00 8.60
C LEU A 98 2.86 11.91 9.99
N ALA A 99 2.42 10.72 10.40
CA ALA A 99 1.84 10.48 11.73
C ALA A 99 2.88 10.48 12.85
N GLY A 100 4.19 10.56 12.53
CA GLY A 100 5.27 10.47 13.51
C GLY A 100 5.40 9.10 14.17
N SER A 101 4.64 8.11 13.71
CA SER A 101 4.66 6.74 14.22
C SER A 101 5.81 5.98 13.55
N ASN A 102 7.03 6.17 14.07
CA ASN A 102 8.21 5.41 13.64
C ASN A 102 8.19 3.94 14.13
N GLU A 103 7.19 3.55 14.92
CA GLU A 103 7.05 2.18 15.40
C GLU A 103 6.03 1.43 14.52
N PRO A 104 6.45 0.44 13.72
CA PRO A 104 5.53 -0.33 12.91
C PRO A 104 4.59 -1.12 13.83
N ASP A 105 3.30 -0.78 13.80
CA ASP A 105 2.27 -1.50 14.55
C ASP A 105 2.20 -2.96 14.09
N GLN A 106 2.68 -3.87 14.95
CA GLN A 106 2.66 -5.30 14.67
C GLN A 106 1.24 -5.85 14.54
N ALA A 107 0.24 -5.20 15.15
CA ALA A 107 -1.15 -5.60 15.04
C ALA A 107 -1.69 -5.32 13.64
N GLU A 108 -1.35 -4.17 13.07
CA GLU A 108 -1.76 -3.76 11.72
C GLU A 108 -1.06 -4.59 10.64
N ALA A 109 0.23 -4.89 10.81
CA ALA A 109 0.97 -5.78 9.92
C ALA A 109 0.41 -7.21 9.93
N LEU A 110 -0.06 -7.69 11.08
CA LEU A 110 -0.70 -9.00 11.22
C LEU A 110 -2.10 -9.00 10.59
N TYR A 111 -2.88 -7.93 10.80
CA TYR A 111 -4.19 -7.73 10.18
C TYR A 111 -4.11 -7.71 8.65
N GLU A 112 -3.17 -6.95 8.08
CA GLU A 112 -2.97 -6.94 6.62
C GLU A 112 -2.56 -8.31 6.07
N ALA A 113 -1.69 -9.03 6.78
CA ALA A 113 -1.23 -10.34 6.35
C ALA A 113 -2.39 -11.37 6.35
N ILE A 114 -3.31 -11.26 7.32
CA ILE A 114 -4.56 -12.03 7.38
C ILE A 114 -5.53 -11.61 6.27
N ALA A 115 -5.80 -10.30 6.13
CA ALA A 115 -6.77 -9.76 5.17
C ALA A 115 -6.37 -10.00 3.71
N HIS A 116 -5.07 -9.97 3.39
CA HIS A 116 -4.55 -10.22 2.04
C HIS A 116 -4.22 -11.69 1.79
N GLY A 117 -4.62 -12.60 2.68
CA GLY A 117 -4.44 -14.06 2.51
C GLY A 117 -2.98 -14.53 2.46
N ARG A 118 -2.02 -13.68 2.84
CA ARG A 118 -0.58 -14.00 2.84
C ARG A 118 -0.10 -14.63 4.13
N SER A 119 -0.91 -14.61 5.19
CA SER A 119 -0.69 -15.43 6.38
C SER A 119 -2.04 -15.95 6.84
N PHE A 120 -2.20 -17.27 6.72
CA PHE A 120 -3.28 -18.11 7.26
C PHE A 120 -4.14 -18.77 6.17
N ARG A 121 -3.81 -20.04 5.89
CA ARG A 121 -4.79 -20.98 5.35
C ARG A 121 -5.58 -21.53 6.54
N PRO A 122 -6.88 -21.23 6.71
CA PRO A 122 -7.69 -21.85 7.74
C PRO A 122 -7.71 -23.37 7.48
N GLY A 123 -7.15 -24.16 8.40
CA GLY A 123 -7.15 -25.63 8.32
C GLY A 123 -5.84 -26.33 8.71
N SER A 124 -4.73 -25.62 8.85
CA SER A 124 -3.48 -26.20 9.38
C SER A 124 -2.98 -25.43 10.60
N ALA A 125 -2.79 -26.12 11.72
CA ALA A 125 -2.12 -25.56 12.88
C ALA A 125 -0.71 -25.08 12.46
N PRO A 126 -0.26 -23.90 12.89
CA PRO A 126 1.07 -23.41 12.56
C PRO A 126 2.11 -24.43 13.05
N LYS A 127 2.85 -25.04 12.12
CA LYS A 127 3.94 -25.96 12.44
C LYS A 127 5.05 -25.15 13.10
N SER A 128 5.55 -25.62 14.24
CA SER A 128 6.67 -24.93 14.90
C SER A 128 7.92 -24.96 14.02
N TYR A 129 8.71 -23.88 14.01
CA TYR A 129 9.98 -23.86 13.27
C TYR A 129 10.91 -24.99 13.69
N ALA A 130 10.87 -25.41 14.96
CA ALA A 130 11.61 -26.58 15.43
C ALA A 130 11.13 -27.89 14.75
N ALA A 131 9.83 -28.07 14.58
CA ALA A 131 9.27 -29.21 13.87
C ALA A 131 9.62 -29.18 12.37
N ILE A 132 9.62 -28.00 11.75
CA ILE A 132 10.01 -27.86 10.34
C ILE A 132 11.51 -28.13 10.15
N MET A 133 12.36 -27.60 11.03
CA MET A 133 13.81 -27.81 10.95
C MET A 133 14.21 -29.28 11.15
N THR A 134 13.39 -30.07 11.84
CA THR A 134 13.65 -31.49 12.10
C THR A 134 12.98 -32.43 11.10
N ARG A 135 11.73 -32.19 10.73
CA ARG A 135 10.90 -33.10 9.92
C ARG A 135 10.40 -32.51 8.60
N GLY A 136 10.61 -31.22 8.37
CA GLY A 136 10.22 -30.55 7.14
C GLY A 136 11.11 -30.94 5.97
N THR A 137 10.62 -30.65 4.78
CA THR A 137 11.34 -30.78 3.51
C THR A 137 12.51 -29.79 3.42
N VAL A 138 13.47 -30.04 2.53
CA VAL A 138 14.59 -29.12 2.27
C VAL A 138 14.10 -27.71 1.97
N ALA A 139 13.05 -27.57 1.15
CA ALA A 139 12.46 -26.29 0.81
C ALA A 139 11.83 -25.58 2.03
N GLU A 140 11.06 -26.30 2.86
CA GLU A 140 10.49 -25.73 4.09
C GLU A 140 11.58 -25.30 5.09
N ARG A 141 12.68 -26.07 5.22
CA ARG A 141 13.82 -25.70 6.09
C ARG A 141 14.54 -24.46 5.58
N GLN A 142 14.75 -24.34 4.28
CA GLN A 142 15.37 -23.16 3.66
C GLN A 142 14.47 -21.93 3.80
N ASP A 143 13.15 -22.09 3.69
CA ASP A 143 12.21 -20.99 3.90
C ASP A 143 12.24 -20.49 5.35
N VAL A 144 12.25 -21.40 6.34
CA VAL A 144 12.44 -21.02 7.77
C VAL A 144 13.73 -20.26 7.99
N LEU A 145 14.85 -20.71 7.40
CA LEU A 145 16.13 -19.98 7.47
C LEU A 145 16.05 -18.59 6.80
N GLY A 146 15.36 -18.49 5.66
CA GLY A 146 15.10 -17.23 4.99
C GLY A 146 14.26 -16.26 5.84
N GLN A 147 13.27 -16.78 6.57
CA GLN A 147 12.46 -15.99 7.50
C GLN A 147 13.24 -15.53 8.72
N ILE A 148 14.21 -16.32 9.20
CA ILE A 148 15.13 -15.93 10.29
C ILE A 148 15.94 -14.69 9.90
N VAL A 149 16.43 -14.61 8.66
CA VAL A 149 17.20 -13.44 8.18
C VAL A 149 16.34 -12.18 8.03
N ARG A 150 15.06 -12.34 7.67
CA ARG A 150 14.15 -11.21 7.42
C ARG A 150 13.49 -10.69 8.69
N GLY A 151 13.35 -11.54 9.72
CA GLY A 151 12.73 -11.17 10.98
C GLY A 151 13.68 -10.42 11.91
N HIS A 152 13.20 -9.36 12.54
CA HIS A 152 13.94 -8.58 13.56
C HIS A 152 13.93 -9.24 14.95
N ARG A 153 13.54 -10.53 15.06
CA ARG A 153 13.39 -11.23 16.34
C ARG A 153 14.65 -12.03 16.67
N ASN A 154 14.99 -12.10 17.96
CA ASN A 154 16.01 -13.02 18.46
C ASN A 154 15.49 -14.45 18.32
N TYR A 155 15.98 -15.17 17.32
CA TYR A 155 15.66 -16.58 17.15
C TYR A 155 16.54 -17.45 18.04
N PRO A 156 16.01 -18.56 18.58
CA PRO A 156 16.79 -19.44 19.44
C PRO A 156 17.97 -20.05 18.67
N PRO A 157 19.20 -19.98 19.20
CA PRO A 157 20.40 -20.47 18.52
C PRO A 157 20.35 -21.97 18.18
N ALA A 158 19.49 -22.73 18.88
CA ALA A 158 19.22 -24.13 18.59
C ALA A 158 18.67 -24.38 17.17
N LEU A 159 17.86 -23.48 16.61
CA LEU A 159 17.32 -23.62 15.25
C LEU A 159 18.41 -23.49 14.19
N LEU A 160 19.31 -22.52 14.39
CA LEU A 160 20.41 -22.30 13.46
C LEU A 160 21.44 -23.44 13.54
N ARG A 161 21.69 -23.96 14.75
CA ARG A 161 22.53 -25.13 14.95
C ARG A 161 21.97 -26.36 14.22
N ALA A 162 20.66 -26.58 14.28
CA ALA A 162 20.00 -27.67 13.55
C ALA A 162 20.20 -27.55 12.02
N GLY A 163 20.17 -26.33 11.47
CA GLY A 163 20.46 -26.08 10.06
C GLY A 163 21.91 -26.36 9.68
N LEU A 164 22.87 -25.94 10.53
CA LEU A 164 24.30 -26.17 10.32
C LEU A 164 24.68 -27.66 10.38
N THR A 165 23.98 -28.45 11.19
CA THR A 165 24.19 -29.90 11.31
C THR A 165 23.27 -30.72 10.39
N SER A 166 22.53 -30.08 9.48
CA SER A 166 21.63 -30.79 8.56
C SER A 166 22.40 -31.77 7.66
N PRO A 167 21.88 -32.98 7.37
CA PRO A 167 22.50 -33.89 6.40
C PRO A 167 22.48 -33.30 4.97
N ASP A 168 21.50 -32.45 4.67
CA ASP A 168 21.33 -31.81 3.37
C ASP A 168 22.28 -30.63 3.16
N LEU A 169 23.13 -30.70 2.13
CA LEU A 169 24.12 -29.65 1.81
C LEU A 169 23.48 -28.28 1.57
N ALA A 170 22.34 -28.24 0.88
CA ALA A 170 21.62 -27.00 0.57
C ALA A 170 21.14 -26.29 1.85
N VAL A 171 20.65 -27.04 2.84
CA VAL A 171 20.21 -26.49 4.13
C VAL A 171 21.40 -25.97 4.94
N ARG A 172 22.53 -26.69 4.94
CA ARG A 172 23.77 -26.24 5.62
C ARG A 172 24.30 -24.95 5.02
N ALA A 173 24.34 -24.85 3.68
CA ALA A 173 24.80 -23.65 2.98
C ALA A 173 23.91 -22.45 3.30
N SER A 174 22.59 -22.62 3.27
CA SER A 174 21.64 -21.58 3.69
C SER A 174 21.85 -21.18 5.15
N ALA A 175 22.01 -22.14 6.07
CA ALA A 175 22.22 -21.84 7.49
C ALA A 175 23.55 -21.10 7.77
N ALA A 176 24.62 -21.46 7.07
CA ALA A 176 25.91 -20.77 7.16
C ALA A 176 25.81 -19.31 6.65
N ALA A 177 25.10 -19.09 5.54
CA ALA A 177 24.85 -17.74 5.02
C ALA A 177 24.03 -16.89 6.01
N VAL A 178 22.99 -17.48 6.63
CA VAL A 178 22.20 -16.82 7.68
C VAL A 178 23.09 -16.45 8.87
N TYR A 179 23.93 -17.37 9.35
CA TYR A 179 24.83 -17.14 10.47
C TYR A 179 25.83 -16.00 10.19
N ALA A 180 26.45 -16.01 9.01
CA ALA A 180 27.39 -14.96 8.61
C ALA A 180 26.73 -13.57 8.60
N LYS A 181 25.49 -13.49 8.08
CA LYS A 181 24.73 -12.23 8.02
C LYS A 181 24.32 -11.73 9.41
N LEU A 182 23.89 -12.62 10.31
CA LEU A 182 23.55 -12.23 11.69
C LEU A 182 24.76 -11.67 12.42
N ARG A 183 25.93 -12.30 12.27
CA ARG A 183 27.17 -11.85 12.89
C ARG A 183 27.62 -10.47 12.38
N ALA A 184 27.45 -10.20 11.07
CA ALA A 184 27.73 -8.89 10.49
C ALA A 184 26.81 -7.82 11.09
N ASN A 185 25.51 -8.09 11.20
CA ASN A 185 24.54 -7.17 11.78
C ASN A 185 24.82 -6.88 13.27
N GLU A 186 25.27 -7.87 14.04
CA GLU A 186 25.67 -7.68 15.44
C GLU A 186 26.92 -6.80 15.57
N ALA A 187 27.91 -7.00 14.69
CA ALA A 187 29.11 -6.17 14.65
C ALA A 187 28.79 -4.70 14.30
N ASP A 188 27.90 -4.47 13.33
CA ASP A 188 27.46 -3.12 12.94
C ASP A 188 26.68 -2.41 14.06
N LYS A 189 25.81 -3.14 14.77
CA LYS A 189 25.11 -2.62 15.94
C LYS A 189 26.07 -2.25 17.07
N ALA A 190 27.06 -3.10 17.36
CA ALA A 190 28.08 -2.82 18.37
C ALA A 190 28.95 -1.61 18.00
N ALA A 191 29.29 -1.43 16.72
CA ALA A 191 30.05 -0.28 16.22
C ALA A 191 29.23 1.02 16.24
N THR A 192 27.90 0.94 16.10
CA THR A 192 27.01 2.10 16.19
C THR A 192 26.79 2.54 17.64
N ALA A 193 26.64 1.58 18.56
CA ALA A 193 26.46 1.86 19.98
C ALA A 193 27.69 2.52 20.64
N SER A 194 28.90 2.26 20.14
CA SER A 194 30.14 2.87 20.65
C SER A 194 30.41 4.29 20.11
N ARG A 195 29.63 4.77 19.13
CA ARG A 195 29.78 6.09 18.50
C ARG A 195 28.85 7.16 19.09
N VAL A 196 27.97 6.81 20.01
CA VAL A 196 27.09 7.77 20.69
C VAL A 196 27.83 8.26 21.96
N PRO A 197 28.37 9.49 21.99
CA PRO A 197 28.97 10.03 23.21
C PRO A 197 27.87 10.24 24.27
N SER A 198 28.14 9.78 25.48
CA SER A 198 27.33 9.97 26.69
C SER A 198 27.21 11.44 27.08
#